data_AF-A0A4Q4D473-F1
#
_entry.id   AF-A0A4Q4D473-F1
#
_cell.length_a   1.000
_cell.length_b   1.000
_cell.length_c   1.000
_cell.angle_alpha   90.00
_cell.angle_beta   90.00
_cell.angle_gamma   90.00
#
_symmetry.space_group_name_H-M   'P 1'
#
loop_
_entity.id
_entity.type
_entity.pdbx_description
1 polymer ?
#
loop_
_entity_poly.entity_id
_entity_poly.type
_entity_poly.pdbx_seq_one_letter_code
_entity_poly.pdbx_strand_id
1 'polypeptide(L)' 'MDVVAEVVRSGLVESRHRGVAVVVDAAGEVVWSLGDPSTVVFPRSANKPFQALGMLRHGLPLDGAD' A
#
# COMPACT_ATOMS: atom_id res chain seq x y z
N MET A 1 16.02 -1.96 -4.42
CA MET A 1 14.98 -1.22 -3.66
C MET A 1 15.60 0.00 -3.02
N ASP A 2 15.12 1.16 -3.47
CA ASP A 2 15.59 2.47 -3.03
C ASP A 2 15.02 2.83 -1.66
N VAL A 3 15.59 3.84 -1.01
CA VAL A 3 15.07 4.35 0.26
C VAL A 3 13.85 5.20 -0.04
N VAL A 4 12.68 4.73 0.38
CA VAL A 4 11.40 5.42 0.16
C VAL A 4 10.98 6.28 1.35
N ALA A 5 11.53 6.00 2.53
CA ALA A 5 11.30 6.81 3.73
C ALA A 5 12.47 6.67 4.72
N GLU A 6 12.84 7.78 5.35
CA GLU A 6 13.76 7.81 6.48
C GLU A 6 13.01 8.26 7.74
N VAL A 7 13.35 7.65 8.88
CA VAL A 7 12.90 8.13 10.19
C VAL A 7 14.05 8.92 10.80
N VAL A 8 13.84 10.22 11.00
CA VAL A 8 14.85 11.12 11.53
C VAL A 8 14.44 11.62 12.91
N ARG A 9 15.33 11.48 13.90
CA ARG A 9 15.14 12.01 15.26
C ARG A 9 16.38 12.79 15.66
N SER A 10 16.18 14.06 16.07
CA SER A 10 17.27 14.94 16.49
C SER A 10 18.40 15.08 15.44
N GLY A 11 18.05 15.06 14.16
CA GLY A 11 19.01 15.15 13.04
C GLY A 11 19.72 13.83 12.68
N LEU A 12 19.46 12.73 13.40
CA LEU A 12 19.99 11.41 13.10
C LEU A 12 18.96 10.55 12.35
N VAL A 13 19.37 9.92 11.25
CA VAL A 13 18.59 8.88 10.56
C VAL A 13 18.65 7.60 11.39
N GLU A 14 17.58 7.32 12.14
CA GLU A 14 17.46 6.11 12.96
C GLU A 14 17.05 4.88 12.14
N SER A 15 16.29 5.07 11.05
CA SER A 15 15.81 3.97 10.20
C SER A 15 15.62 4.38 8.74
N ARG A 16 15.80 3.39 7.84
CA ARG A 16 15.57 3.52 6.40
C ARG A 16 14.63 2.44 5.93
N HIS A 17 13.52 2.83 5.34
CA HIS A 17 12.58 1.94 4.68
C HIS A 17 12.96 1.83 3.22
N ARG A 18 13.24 0.60 2.77
CA ARG A 18 13.52 0.31 1.37
C ARG A 18 12.30 -0.28 0.70
N GLY A 19 11.99 0.21 -0.49
CA GLY A 19 10.81 -0.22 -1.22
C GLY A 19 10.75 0.31 -2.63
N VAL A 20 9.54 0.28 -3.17
CA VAL A 20 9.13 0.92 -4.40
C VAL A 20 7.94 1.82 -4.04
N ALA A 21 7.91 3.04 -4.56
CA ALA A 21 6.79 3.95 -4.41
C ALA A 21 6.26 4.34 -5.80
N VAL A 22 4.94 4.40 -5.96
CA VAL A 22 4.27 4.69 -7.22
C VAL A 22 3.12 5.64 -6.95
N VAL A 23 2.97 6.65 -7.79
CA VAL A 23 1.79 7.53 -7.82
C VAL A 23 1.04 7.24 -9.11
N VAL A 24 -0.26 6.98 -8.97
CA VAL A 24 -1.17 6.77 -10.09
C VAL A 24 -2.21 7.88 -10.14
N ASP A 25 -2.65 8.24 -11.34
CA ASP A 25 -3.76 9.17 -11.54
C ASP A 25 -5.13 8.48 -11.46
N ALA A 26 -6.20 9.23 -11.73
CA ALA A 26 -7.56 8.69 -11.71
C ALA A 26 -7.88 7.73 -12.87
N ALA A 27 -7.09 7.76 -13.95
CA ALA A 27 -7.20 6.78 -15.05
C ALA A 27 -6.43 5.49 -14.73
N GLY A 28 -5.60 5.49 -13.67
CA GLY A 28 -4.76 4.38 -13.26
C GLY A 28 -3.36 4.42 -13.87
N GLU A 29 -3.00 5.52 -14.55
CA GLU A 29 -1.68 5.67 -15.17
C GLU A 29 -0.64 6.05 -14.14
N VAL A 30 0.57 5.47 -14.26
CA VAL A 30 1.70 5.84 -13.39
C VAL A 30 2.22 7.21 -13.80
N VAL A 31 2.05 8.20 -12.93
CA VAL A 31 2.52 9.57 -13.15
C VAL A 31 3.85 9.87 -12.49
N TRP A 32 4.27 9.02 -11.53
CA TRP A 32 5.58 9.10 -10.89
C TRP A 32 5.94 7.77 -10.21
N SER A 33 7.23 7.44 -10.16
CA SER A 33 7.72 6.30 -9.41
C SER A 33 9.12 6.51 -8.82
N LEU A 34 9.39 5.81 -7.71
CA LEU A 34 10.70 5.62 -7.13
C LEU A 34 10.98 4.11 -7.04
N GLY A 35 12.03 3.65 -7.73
CA GLY A 35 12.27 2.24 -8.01
C GLY A 35 11.48 1.71 -9.21
N ASP A 36 11.43 0.39 -9.36
CA ASP A 36 10.74 -0.31 -10.47
C ASP A 36 9.30 -0.73 -10.07
N PRO A 37 8.24 -0.10 -10.63
CA PRO A 37 6.84 -0.44 -10.35
C PRO A 37 6.44 -1.88 -10.68
N SER A 38 7.21 -2.57 -11.53
CA SER A 38 6.93 -3.97 -11.91
C SER A 38 7.44 -4.99 -10.89
N THR A 39 8.14 -4.53 -9.84
CA THR A 39 8.66 -5.41 -8.78
C THR A 39 7.52 -6.17 -8.09
N VAL A 40 7.57 -7.50 -8.15
CA VAL A 40 6.58 -8.36 -7.50
C VAL A 40 6.79 -8.38 -6.00
N VAL A 41 5.72 -8.14 -5.25
CA VAL A 41 5.69 -8.22 -3.78
C VAL A 41 4.43 -8.94 -3.31
N PHE A 42 4.50 -9.57 -2.13
CA PHE A 42 3.29 -10.03 -1.48
C PHE A 42 2.51 -8.83 -0.93
N PRO A 43 1.22 -8.67 -1.27
CA PRO A 43 0.40 -7.56 -0.76
C PRO A 43 0.13 -7.66 0.76
N ARG A 44 0.24 -8.86 1.35
CA ARG A 44 0.02 -9.12 2.78
C ARG A 44 -1.31 -8.50 3.24
N SER A 45 -1.29 -7.75 4.35
CA SER A 45 -2.46 -7.08 4.91
C SER A 45 -3.09 -6.04 3.97
N ALA A 46 -2.39 -5.59 2.92
CA ALA A 46 -2.98 -4.71 1.91
C ALA A 46 -4.06 -5.41 1.07
N ASN A 47 -4.22 -6.73 1.19
CA ASN A 47 -5.34 -7.47 0.58
C ASN A 47 -6.71 -7.23 1.26
N LYS A 48 -6.74 -6.63 2.46
CA LYS A 48 -7.99 -6.44 3.23
C LYS A 48 -9.12 -5.78 2.43
N PRO A 49 -8.91 -4.74 1.60
CA PRO A 49 -9.98 -4.17 0.79
C PRO A 49 -10.60 -5.17 -0.20
N PHE A 50 -9.79 -6.01 -0.84
CA PHE A 50 -10.29 -7.05 -1.75
C PHE A 50 -11.03 -8.15 -1.00
N GLN A 51 -10.53 -8.54 0.18
CA GLN A 51 -11.22 -9.49 1.05
C GLN A 51 -12.58 -8.95 1.50
N ALA A 52 -12.63 -7.70 1.97
CA ALA A 52 -13.85 -7.03 2.38
C ALA A 52 -14.85 -6.88 1.23
N LEU A 53 -14.39 -6.47 0.04
CA LEU A 53 -15.22 -6.39 -1.16
C LEU A 53 -15.84 -7.75 -1.51
N GLY A 54 -15.07 -8.83 -1.41
CA GLY A 54 -15.57 -10.19 -1.59
C GLY A 54 -16.68 -10.52 -0.59
N MET A 55 -16.46 -10.28 0.70
CA MET A 55 -17.45 -10.53 1.75
C MET A 55 -18.75 -9.75 1.52
N LEU A 56 -18.66 -8.46 1.16
CA LEU A 56 -19.83 -7.63 0.85
C LEU A 56 -20.62 -8.16 -0.34
N ARG A 57 -19.92 -8.54 -1.42
CA ARG A 57 -20.55 -9.17 -2.60
C ARG A 57 -21.22 -10.51 -2.27
N HIS A 58 -20.82 -11.15 -1.18
CA HIS A 58 -21.39 -12.39 -0.67
C HIS A 58 -22.38 -12.18 0.50
N GLY A 59 -22.86 -10.96 0.70
CA GLY A 59 -23.96 -10.68 1.61
C GLY A 59 -23.57 -10.56 3.08
N LEU A 60 -22.31 -10.26 3.40
CA LEU A 60 -21.92 -9.89 4.76
C LEU A 60 -22.76 -8.66 5.21
N PRO A 61 -23.56 -8.76 6.29
CA PRO A 61 -24.28 -7.62 6.84
C PRO A 61 -23.32 -6.65 7.53
N LEU A 62 -23.55 -5.35 7.35
CA LEU A 62 -22.72 -4.29 7.93
C LEU A 62 -23.32 -3.66 9.19
N ASP A 63 -24.60 -3.92 9.44
CA ASP A 63 -25.38 -3.21 10.46
C ASP A 63 -25.18 -3.77 11.88
N GLY A 64 -24.27 -4.74 12.06
CA GLY A 64 -24.04 -5.45 13.32
C GLY A 64 -25.01 -6.62 13.53
N ALA A 65 -24.74 -7.46 14.53
CA ALA A 65 -25.71 -8.44 15.00
C ALA A 65 -26.63 -7.73 16.01
N ASP A 66 -27.95 -7.79 15.79
CA ASP A 66 -28.95 -7.41 16.79
C ASP A 66 -28.78 -8.19 18.10
#